data_AF-A0A2E1Q3P4-F1
#
_entry.id   AF-A0A2E1Q3P4-F1
#
_cell.length_a   1.000
_cell.length_b   1.000
_cell.length_c   1.000
_cell.angle_alpha   90.00
_cell.angle_beta   90.00
_cell.angle_gamma   90.00
#
_symmetry.space_group_name_H-M   'P 1'
#
loop_
_entity.id
_entity.type
_entity.pdbx_description
1 polymer ?
#
loop_
_entity_poly.entity_id
_entity_poly.type
_entity_poly.pdbx_seq_one_letter_code
_entity_poly.pdbx_strand_id
1 'polypeptide(L)'
;MANRNKSYDEVLASKFENLEYAQGYLLDIVESEGLSVDEALRETIKAMGLQSFANKAEVSIQGVSDFVAKRHKWSAEKLSKLIEKVFHLRVKLTLEAPDSSEVA
;
A
#
# COMPACT_ATOMS: atom_id res chain seq x y z
N MET A 1 29.29 7.05 11.32
CA MET A 1 28.38 5.88 11.40
C MET A 1 27.40 5.99 10.24
N ALA A 2 27.17 4.89 9.51
CA ALA A 2 26.71 4.90 8.13
C ALA A 2 25.28 5.47 7.94
N ASN A 3 25.20 6.70 7.44
CA ASN A 3 23.97 7.38 6.96
C ASN A 3 23.39 6.77 5.66
N ARG A 4 23.56 5.47 5.44
CA ARG A 4 23.13 4.80 4.19
C ARG A 4 21.62 4.52 4.15
N ASN A 5 20.96 4.31 5.28
CA ASN A 5 19.51 4.00 5.31
C ASN A 5 18.63 5.19 4.93
N LYS A 6 18.95 6.41 5.41
CA LYS A 6 18.18 7.62 5.04
C LYS A 6 18.16 7.84 3.52
N SER A 7 19.30 7.62 2.87
CA SER A 7 19.42 7.83 1.42
C SER A 7 18.63 6.81 0.61
N TYR A 8 18.44 5.58 1.10
CA TYR A 8 17.68 4.57 0.36
C TYR A 8 16.17 4.82 0.46
N ASP A 9 15.68 5.12 1.66
CA ASP A 9 14.27 5.42 1.90
C ASP A 9 13.84 6.72 1.19
N GLU A 10 14.70 7.75 1.17
CA GLU A 10 14.44 9.01 0.45
C GLU A 10 14.41 8.79 -1.07
N VAL A 11 15.35 8.01 -1.62
CA VAL A 11 15.37 7.67 -3.05
C VAL A 11 14.15 6.83 -3.42
N LEU A 12 13.75 5.87 -2.59
CA LEU A 12 12.56 5.06 -2.83
C LEU A 12 11.29 5.91 -2.77
N ALA A 13 11.13 6.76 -1.76
CA ALA A 13 10.01 7.68 -1.62
C ALA A 13 9.89 8.62 -2.82
N SER A 14 11.02 9.11 -3.38
CA SER A 14 11.01 9.97 -4.57
C SER A 14 10.43 9.28 -5.81
N LYS A 15 10.58 7.95 -5.93
CA LYS A 15 9.99 7.20 -7.05
C LYS A 15 8.46 7.18 -6.99
N PHE A 16 7.86 7.26 -5.80
CA PHE A 16 6.40 7.33 -5.61
C PHE A 16 5.80 8.69 -6.01
N GLU A 17 6.61 9.67 -6.40
CA GLU A 17 6.12 10.85 -7.11
C GLU A 17 5.61 10.48 -8.51
N ASN A 18 6.21 9.46 -9.15
CA ASN A 18 5.72 8.91 -10.40
C ASN A 18 4.52 7.99 -10.13
N LEU A 19 3.38 8.32 -10.75
CA LEU A 19 2.13 7.58 -10.59
C LEU A 19 2.23 6.13 -11.11
N GLU A 20 2.86 5.90 -12.26
CA GLU A 20 3.02 4.56 -12.83
C GLU A 20 3.86 3.67 -11.92
N TYR A 21 4.91 4.23 -11.32
CA TYR A 21 5.71 3.50 -10.33
C TYR A 21 4.88 3.14 -9.10
N ALA A 22 4.11 4.09 -8.57
CA ALA A 22 3.27 3.87 -7.40
C ALA A 22 2.17 2.81 -7.66
N GLN A 23 1.58 2.84 -8.85
CA GLN A 23 0.60 1.85 -9.30
C GLN A 23 1.23 0.46 -9.43
N GLY A 24 2.36 0.37 -10.16
CA GLY A 24 3.07 -0.88 -10.38
C GLY A 24 3.53 -1.52 -9.08
N TYR A 25 4.02 -0.71 -8.13
CA TYR A 25 4.45 -1.21 -6.82
C TYR A 25 3.30 -1.84 -6.03
N LEU A 26 2.13 -1.19 -5.97
CA LEU A 26 0.98 -1.74 -5.25
C LEU A 26 0.43 -3.01 -5.93
N LEU A 27 0.35 -3.00 -7.27
CA LEU A 27 -0.11 -4.16 -8.03
C LEU A 27 0.83 -5.36 -7.89
N ASP A 28 2.14 -5.13 -7.98
CA ASP A 28 3.16 -6.18 -7.83
C ASP A 28 3.09 -6.82 -6.44
N ILE A 29 2.89 -6.05 -5.38
CA ILE A 29 2.72 -6.63 -4.03
C ILE A 29 1.46 -7.50 -3.95
N VAL A 30 0.34 -7.05 -4.53
CA VAL A 30 -0.90 -7.82 -4.50
C VAL A 30 -0.77 -9.12 -5.32
N GLU A 31 -0.17 -9.05 -6.50
CA GLU A 31 -0.09 -10.17 -7.44
C GLU A 31 1.05 -11.14 -7.11
N SER A 32 2.25 -10.63 -6.82
CA SER A 32 3.46 -11.44 -6.64
C SER A 32 3.58 -12.02 -5.23
N GLU A 33 3.16 -11.29 -4.20
CA GLU A 33 3.25 -11.74 -2.80
C GLU A 33 1.95 -12.38 -2.30
N GLY A 34 0.86 -12.30 -3.08
CA GLY A 34 -0.46 -12.82 -2.69
C GLY A 34 -1.04 -12.13 -1.45
N LEU A 35 -0.57 -10.92 -1.14
CA LEU A 35 -1.01 -10.19 0.04
C LEU A 35 -2.43 -9.64 -0.15
N SER A 36 -3.16 -9.55 0.96
CA SER A 36 -4.45 -8.85 0.95
C SER A 36 -4.23 -7.39 0.53
N VAL A 37 -5.27 -6.77 -0.06
CA VAL A 37 -5.23 -5.34 -0.43
C VAL A 37 -4.87 -4.45 0.77
N ASP A 38 -5.28 -4.81 1.99
CA ASP A 38 -4.95 -4.03 3.18
C ASP A 38 -3.49 -4.20 3.60
N GLU A 39 -2.92 -5.38 3.43
CA GLU A 39 -1.50 -5.65 3.71
C GLU A 39 -0.59 -5.00 2.68
N ALA A 40 -0.90 -5.16 1.39
CA ALA A 40 -0.18 -4.54 0.30
C ALA A 40 -0.16 -3.00 0.41
N LEU A 41 -1.31 -2.41 0.79
CA LEU A 41 -1.38 -0.96 0.99
C LEU A 41 -0.49 -0.50 2.17
N ARG A 42 -0.36 -1.28 3.24
CA ARG A 42 0.53 -0.92 4.36
C ARG A 42 1.98 -0.89 3.94
N GLU A 43 2.43 -1.91 3.21
CA GLU A 43 3.82 -1.99 2.72
C GLU A 43 4.11 -0.85 1.72
N THR A 44 3.15 -0.57 0.83
CA THR A 44 3.22 0.57 -0.08
C THR A 44 3.34 1.90 0.65
N ILE A 45 2.56 2.11 1.72
CA ILE A 45 2.65 3.33 2.54
C ILE A 45 4.01 3.44 3.25
N LYS A 46 4.58 2.32 3.73
CA LYS A 46 5.91 2.34 4.35
C LYS A 46 7.00 2.74 3.34
N ALA A 47 6.93 2.21 2.12
CA ALA A 47 7.88 2.51 1.05
C ALA A 47 7.77 3.95 0.51
N MET A 48 6.54 4.48 0.41
CA MET A 48 6.27 5.86 -0.02
C MET A 48 6.51 6.90 1.08
N GLY A 49 6.36 6.50 2.34
CA GLY A 49 6.38 7.38 3.50
C GLY A 49 4.99 7.82 3.96
N LEU A 50 4.79 7.81 5.28
CA LEU A 50 3.51 8.13 5.94
C LEU A 50 2.97 9.51 5.56
N GLN A 51 3.85 10.51 5.52
CA GLN A 51 3.47 11.90 5.24
C GLN A 51 3.06 12.08 3.77
N SER A 52 3.82 11.50 2.84
CA SER A 52 3.53 11.55 1.40
C SER A 52 2.15 10.95 1.10
N PHE A 53 1.85 9.77 1.68
CA PHE A 53 0.54 9.16 1.53
C PHE A 53 -0.56 10.01 2.17
N ALA A 54 -0.38 10.47 3.40
CA ALA A 54 -1.37 11.28 4.11
C ALA A 54 -1.76 12.54 3.33
N ASN A 55 -0.77 13.21 2.72
CA ASN A 55 -0.99 14.38 1.88
C ASN A 55 -1.79 14.04 0.60
N LYS A 56 -1.39 12.99 -0.14
CA LYS A 56 -2.10 12.57 -1.36
C LYS A 56 -3.53 12.09 -1.07
N ALA A 57 -3.73 11.41 0.06
CA ALA A 57 -5.02 10.91 0.50
C ALA A 57 -5.90 11.98 1.17
N GLU A 58 -5.33 13.12 1.58
CA GLU A 58 -5.96 14.15 2.43
C GLU A 58 -6.56 13.56 3.73
N VAL A 59 -5.76 12.75 4.42
CA VAL A 59 -6.12 12.17 5.72
C VAL A 59 -5.08 12.52 6.78
N SER A 60 -5.42 12.33 8.06
CA SER A 60 -4.46 12.60 9.13
C SER A 60 -3.29 11.62 9.09
N ILE A 61 -2.06 12.15 9.25
CA ILE A 61 -0.86 11.32 9.36
C ILE A 61 -0.94 10.32 10.52
N GLN A 62 -1.61 10.72 11.62
CA GLN A 62 -1.88 9.85 12.76
C GLN A 62 -2.75 8.66 12.34
N GLY A 63 -3.83 8.89 11.60
CA GLY A 63 -4.71 7.83 11.11
C GLY A 63 -4.00 6.87 10.15
N VAL A 64 -3.08 7.38 9.33
CA VAL A 64 -2.22 6.55 8.46
C VAL A 64 -1.23 5.74 9.29
N SER A 65 -0.59 6.35 10.29
CA SER A 65 0.34 5.65 11.20
C SER A 65 -0.38 4.54 11.98
N ASP A 66 -1.56 4.81 12.52
CA ASP A 66 -2.37 3.82 13.24
C ASP A 66 -2.88 2.71 12.34
N PHE A 67 -3.21 3.04 11.09
CA PHE A 67 -3.45 2.04 10.06
C PHE A 67 -2.19 1.20 9.90
N VAL A 68 -1.05 1.73 9.43
CA VAL A 68 0.19 0.98 9.17
C VAL A 68 0.62 0.11 10.37
N ALA A 69 0.51 0.62 11.59
CA ALA A 69 0.85 -0.08 12.83
C ALA A 69 -0.14 -1.18 13.25
N LYS A 70 -1.15 -1.50 12.43
CA LYS A 70 -2.23 -2.47 12.72
C LYS A 70 -3.04 -2.12 13.99
N ARG A 71 -2.99 -0.87 14.47
CA ARG A 71 -3.80 -0.38 15.62
C ARG A 71 -5.23 -0.07 15.21
N HIS A 72 -5.45 0.24 13.94
CA HIS A 72 -6.76 0.51 13.38
C HIS A 72 -6.93 -0.15 12.01
N LYS A 73 -8.12 -0.70 11.76
CA LYS A 73 -8.49 -1.30 10.47
C LYS A 73 -9.42 -0.35 9.71
N TRP A 74 -9.10 -0.08 8.45
CA TRP A 74 -10.00 0.66 7.57
C TRP A 74 -11.01 -0.29 6.92
N SER A 75 -12.23 0.22 6.68
CA SER A 75 -13.25 -0.52 5.93
C SER A 75 -12.82 -0.72 4.47
N ALA A 76 -13.39 -1.74 3.81
CA ALA A 76 -13.14 -1.98 2.39
C ALA A 76 -13.48 -0.75 1.53
N GLU A 77 -14.59 -0.07 1.82
CA GLU A 77 -14.98 1.17 1.13
C GLU A 77 -13.92 2.28 1.29
N LYS A 78 -13.38 2.45 2.51
CA LYS A 78 -12.34 3.44 2.76
C LYS A 78 -11.04 3.08 2.03
N LEU A 79 -10.66 1.80 2.03
CA LEU A 79 -9.49 1.33 1.28
C LEU A 79 -9.64 1.62 -0.21
N SER A 80 -10.78 1.26 -0.82
CA SER A 80 -11.05 1.52 -2.23
C SER A 80 -10.98 3.01 -2.57
N LYS A 81 -11.59 3.88 -1.75
CA LYS A 81 -11.53 5.35 -1.95
C LYS A 81 -10.11 5.90 -1.87
N LEU A 82 -9.32 5.41 -0.93
CA LEU A 82 -7.93 5.86 -0.77
C LEU A 82 -7.04 5.37 -1.91
N ILE A 83 -7.23 4.13 -2.36
CA ILE A 83 -6.49 3.56 -3.48
C ILE A 83 -6.82 4.30 -4.78
N GLU A 84 -8.09 4.59 -5.02
CA GLU A 84 -8.54 5.39 -6.15
C GLU A 84 -7.96 6.81 -6.10
N LYS A 85 -7.96 7.45 -4.93
CA LYS A 85 -7.46 8.82 -4.79
C LYS A 85 -5.95 8.95 -4.96
N VAL A 86 -5.17 8.03 -4.39
CA VAL A 86 -3.70 8.14 -4.35
C VAL A 86 -3.05 7.53 -5.59
N PHE A 87 -3.60 6.41 -6.08
CA PHE A 87 -3.00 5.63 -7.16
C PHE A 87 -3.85 5.62 -8.43
N HIS A 88 -5.06 6.20 -8.43
CA HIS A 88 -5.98 6.14 -9.57
C HIS A 88 -6.32 4.70 -10.01
N LEU A 89 -6.27 3.76 -9.06
CA LEU A 89 -6.60 2.36 -9.27
C LEU A 89 -8.02 2.06 -8.77
N ARG A 90 -8.71 1.13 -9.45
CA ARG A 90 -10.01 0.64 -8.99
C ARG A 90 -9.84 -0.73 -8.34
N VAL A 91 -10.34 -0.85 -7.11
CA VAL A 91 -10.42 -2.13 -6.42
C VAL A 91 -11.64 -2.89 -6.91
N LYS A 92 -11.44 -4.11 -7.40
CA LYS A 92 -12.52 -5.06 -7.76
C LYS A 92 -12.53 -6.19 -6.75
N LEU A 93 -13.73 -6.66 -6.41
CA LEU A 93 -13.89 -7.88 -5.62
C LEU A 93 -13.87 -9.08 -6.57
N THR A 94 -12.97 -10.03 -6.31
CA THR A 94 -12.84 -11.28 -7.07
C THR A 94 -13.20 -12.47 -6.18
N LEU A 95 -13.62 -13.57 -6.80
CA LEU A 95 -13.86 -14.85 -6.14
C LEU A 95 -12.81 -15.83 -6.62
N GLU A 96 -12.15 -16.50 -5.68
CA GLU A 96 -11.12 -17.49 -5.96
C GLU A 96 -11.61 -18.86 -5.48
N ALA A 97 -11.34 -19.89 -6.28
CA ALA A 97 -11.57 -21.26 -5.84
C ALA A 97 -10.50 -21.63 -4.80
N PRO A 98 -10.83 -22.37 -3.72
CA PRO A 98 -9.80 -22.89 -2.84
C PRO A 98 -8.85 -23.76 -3.64
N ASP A 99 -7.56 -23.46 -3.57
CA ASP A 99 -6.51 -24.24 -4.23
C ASP A 99 -6.69 -25.72 -3.88
N SER A 100 -6.96 -26.54 -4.89
CA SER A 100 -7.25 -27.97 -4.73
C SER A 100 -6.00 -28.81 -4.45
N SER A 101 -4.94 -28.20 -3.89
CA SER A 101 -3.66 -28.84 -3.60
C SER A 101 -3.51 -29.37 -2.16
N GLU A 102 -4.54 -29.29 -1.32
CA GLU A 102 -4.54 -29.88 0.03
C GLU A 102 -5.57 -31.00 0.25
N VAL A 103 -5.95 -31.74 -0.81
CA VAL A 103 -6.68 -33.01 -0.66
C VAL A 103 -6.11 -34.08 -1.59
N ALA A 104 -5.02 -34.71 -1.15
CA ALA A 104 -4.57 -36.01 -1.63
C ALA A 104 -4.27 -36.92 -0.44
#